data_AF-A0A645DHD3-F1
#
_entry.id   AF-A0A645DHD3-F1
#
_cell.length_a   1.000
_cell.length_b   1.000
_cell.length_c   1.000
_cell.angle_alpha   90.00
_cell.angle_beta   90.00
_cell.angle_gamma   90.00
#
_symmetry.space_group_name_H-M   'P 1'
#
loop_
_entity.id
_entity.type
_entity.pdbx_description
1 polymer ?
#
loop_
_entity_poly.entity_id
_entity_poly.type
_entity_poly.pdbx_seq_one_letter_code
_entity_poly.pdbx_strand_id
1 'polypeptide(L)'
;MTSLANQAGEGWLLPAEIIDMTEKGVNHILCLQPFGCLANHITGKGVEGVLRRLYPKLDMLCLDLDPGTSKTNNDNRLQLLIMSAQEDFEKKQHHEKQLA
;
A
#
# COMPACT_ATOMS: atom_id res chain seq x y z
N MET A 1 -1.89 -32.99 7.04
CA MET A 1 -2.06 -32.04 5.93
C MET A 1 -2.00 -30.65 6.54
N THR A 2 -0.97 -29.87 6.24
CA THR A 2 -0.81 -28.50 6.74
C THR A 2 -1.92 -27.61 6.16
N SER A 3 -2.44 -26.65 6.94
CA SER A 3 -3.51 -25.76 6.50
C SER A 3 -3.06 -24.89 5.30
N LEU A 4 -4.01 -24.38 4.51
CA LEU A 4 -3.71 -23.45 3.40
C LEU A 4 -2.87 -22.25 3.87
N ALA A 5 -3.15 -21.74 5.07
CA ALA A 5 -2.36 -20.67 5.69
C ALA A 5 -0.89 -21.09 5.90
N ASN A 6 -0.65 -22.33 6.34
CA ASN A 6 0.70 -22.85 6.56
C ASN A 6 1.42 -23.18 5.24
N GLN A 7 0.70 -23.33 4.12
CA GLN A 7 1.30 -23.55 2.78
C GLN A 7 1.69 -22.24 2.09
N ALA A 8 0.99 -21.14 2.38
CA ALA A 8 1.27 -19.80 1.85
C ALA A 8 2.30 -19.01 2.70
N GLY A 9 2.77 -19.57 3.82
CA GLY A 9 3.61 -18.86 4.78
C GLY A 9 2.89 -17.68 5.43
N GLU A 10 3.64 -16.68 5.88
CA GLU A 10 3.11 -15.42 6.44
C GLU A 10 2.57 -14.46 5.37
N GLY A 11 2.38 -14.89 4.12
CA GLY A 11 1.90 -14.04 3.03
C GLY A 11 0.54 -13.39 3.33
N TRP A 12 -0.33 -14.06 4.11
CA TRP A 12 -1.64 -13.53 4.52
C TRP A 12 -1.53 -12.35 5.48
N LEU A 13 -0.41 -12.20 6.20
CA LEU A 13 -0.25 -11.17 7.22
C LEU A 13 -0.18 -9.77 6.60
N LEU A 14 0.55 -9.63 5.48
CA LEU A 14 0.72 -8.36 4.78
C LEU A 14 -0.62 -7.71 4.37
N PRO A 15 -1.54 -8.39 3.65
CA PRO A 15 -2.85 -7.81 3.36
C PRO A 15 -3.71 -7.59 4.61
N ALA A 16 -3.56 -8.42 5.66
CA ALA A 16 -4.28 -8.22 6.91
C ALA A 16 -3.85 -6.92 7.61
N GLU A 17 -2.55 -6.63 7.66
CA GLU A 17 -2.02 -5.37 8.21
C GLU A 17 -2.44 -4.17 7.37
N ILE A 18 -2.41 -4.28 6.03
CA ILE A 18 -2.89 -3.21 5.14
C ILE A 18 -4.37 -2.91 5.41
N ILE A 19 -5.20 -3.94 5.59
CA ILE A 19 -6.62 -3.81 5.93
C ILE A 19 -6.78 -3.09 7.27
N ASP A 20 -6.10 -3.56 8.33
CA ASP A 20 -6.18 -2.96 9.67
C ASP A 20 -5.76 -1.48 9.68
N MET A 21 -4.70 -1.13 8.96
CA MET A 21 -4.26 0.27 8.78
C MET A 21 -5.31 1.10 8.04
N THR A 22 -5.89 0.56 6.97
CA THR A 22 -6.91 1.24 6.16
C THR A 22 -8.19 1.49 6.97
N GLU A 23 -8.63 0.53 7.77
CA GLU A 23 -9.78 0.66 8.68
C GLU A 23 -9.54 1.73 9.76
N LYS A 24 -8.28 1.91 10.19
CA LYS A 24 -7.85 2.98 11.10
C LYS A 24 -7.67 4.35 10.41
N GLY A 25 -8.00 4.45 9.12
CA GLY A 25 -7.97 5.69 8.34
C GLY A 25 -6.64 6.01 7.67
N VAL A 26 -5.69 5.07 7.67
CA VAL A 26 -4.44 5.18 6.89
C VAL A 26 -4.72 4.77 5.46
N ASN A 27 -4.99 5.77 4.62
CA ASN A 27 -5.43 5.55 3.24
C ASN A 27 -4.28 5.51 2.23
N HIS A 28 -3.08 5.99 2.56
CA HIS A 28 -1.93 5.99 1.66
C HIS A 28 -0.87 5.02 2.17
N ILE A 29 -0.57 3.98 1.40
CA ILE A 29 0.31 2.88 1.81
C ILE A 29 1.42 2.69 0.79
N LEU A 30 2.67 2.63 1.27
CA LEU A 30 3.84 2.30 0.46
C LEU A 30 4.29 0.87 0.79
N CYS A 31 4.21 -0.02 -0.19
CA CYS A 31 4.80 -1.35 -0.12
C CYS A 31 6.18 -1.32 -0.79
N LEU A 32 7.24 -1.32 0.01
CA LEU A 32 8.62 -1.42 -0.48
C LEU A 32 8.95 -2.89 -0.79
N GLN A 33 9.26 -3.18 -2.04
CA GLN A 33 9.44 -4.55 -2.52
C GLN A 33 10.93 -4.77 -2.85
N PRO A 34 11.71 -5.40 -1.96
CA PRO A 34 13.08 -5.75 -2.29
C PRO A 34 13.08 -6.85 -3.36
N PHE A 35 14.14 -6.88 -4.16
CA PHE A 35 14.32 -7.87 -5.22
C PHE A 35 14.16 -9.31 -4.69
N GLY A 36 13.33 -10.11 -5.37
CA GLY A 36 13.14 -11.52 -5.06
C GLY A 36 12.27 -11.83 -3.83
N CYS A 37 11.65 -10.84 -3.18
CA CYS A 37 10.75 -11.09 -2.06
C CYS A 37 9.37 -11.55 -2.55
N LEU A 38 9.17 -12.87 -2.64
CA LEU A 38 7.92 -13.48 -3.10
C LEU A 38 6.69 -13.02 -2.29
N ALA A 39 6.82 -12.78 -0.99
CA ALA A 39 5.71 -12.30 -0.17
C ALA A 39 5.22 -10.92 -0.66
N ASN A 40 6.13 -9.97 -0.88
CA ASN A 40 5.79 -8.64 -1.38
C ASN A 40 5.36 -8.69 -2.86
N HIS A 41 6.07 -9.45 -3.70
CA HIS A 41 5.85 -9.48 -5.14
C HIS A 41 4.56 -10.21 -5.52
N ILE A 42 4.29 -11.36 -4.91
CA ILE A 42 3.09 -12.17 -5.18
C ILE A 42 1.92 -11.66 -4.35
N THR A 43 2.10 -11.49 -3.04
CA THR A 43 0.97 -11.12 -2.18
C THR A 43 0.75 -9.62 -2.19
N GLY A 44 1.75 -8.81 -1.84
CA GLY A 44 1.61 -7.35 -1.78
C GLY A 44 1.06 -6.73 -3.08
N LYS A 45 1.71 -7.00 -4.21
CA LYS A 45 1.27 -6.51 -5.53
C LYS A 45 0.05 -7.26 -6.07
N GLY A 46 -0.06 -8.57 -5.81
CA GLY A 46 -1.16 -9.39 -6.33
C GLY A 46 -2.52 -9.09 -5.68
N VAL A 47 -2.53 -8.65 -4.42
CA VAL A 47 -3.77 -8.30 -3.70
C VAL A 47 -4.16 -6.83 -3.87
N GLU A 48 -3.27 -5.96 -4.38
CA GLU A 48 -3.48 -4.52 -4.51
C GLU A 48 -4.82 -4.20 -5.20
N GLY A 49 -5.09 -4.84 -6.36
CA GLY A 49 -6.32 -4.61 -7.12
C GLY A 49 -7.58 -5.07 -6.39
N VAL A 50 -7.50 -6.10 -5.54
CA VAL A 50 -8.63 -6.52 -4.71
C VAL A 50 -8.85 -5.53 -3.57
N LEU A 51 -7.77 -5.13 -2.89
CA LEU A 51 -7.83 -4.19 -1.78
C LEU A 51 -8.38 -2.83 -2.22
N ARG A 52 -7.94 -2.28 -3.36
CA ARG A 52 -8.49 -1.02 -3.91
C ARG A 52 -9.98 -1.11 -4.24
N ARG A 53 -10.50 -2.29 -4.63
CA ARG A 53 -11.94 -2.50 -4.83
C ARG A 53 -12.72 -2.56 -3.52
N LEU A 54 -12.16 -3.19 -2.50
CA LEU A 54 -12.78 -3.33 -1.18
C LEU A 54 -12.70 -2.02 -0.37
N TYR A 55 -11.62 -1.26 -0.53
CA TYR A 55 -11.34 -0.01 0.15
C TYR A 55 -11.09 1.08 -0.90
N PRO A 56 -12.12 1.75 -1.43
CA PRO A 56 -11.98 2.72 -2.53
C PRO A 56 -11.13 3.95 -2.20
N LYS A 57 -10.91 4.23 -0.91
CA LYS A 57 -10.03 5.31 -0.44
C LYS A 57 -8.56 4.89 -0.35
N LEU A 58 -8.25 3.60 -0.51
CA LEU A 58 -6.89 3.10 -0.43
C LEU A 58 -6.11 3.51 -1.68
N ASP A 59 -5.06 4.29 -1.46
CA ASP A 59 -4.00 4.56 -2.40
C ASP A 59 -2.71 3.81 -2.01
N MET A 60 -2.40 2.74 -2.73
CA MET A 60 -1.29 1.84 -2.40
C MET A 60 -0.22 1.83 -3.50
N LEU A 61 1.01 2.23 -3.18
CA LEU A 61 2.14 2.16 -4.10
C LEU A 61 3.01 0.94 -3.82
N CYS A 62 3.10 0.02 -4.78
CA CYS A 62 4.06 -1.08 -4.80
C CYS A 62 5.36 -0.64 -5.52
N LEU A 63 6.44 -0.46 -4.77
CA LEU A 63 7.72 0.07 -5.28
C LEU A 63 8.80 -1.03 -5.32
N ASP A 64 9.17 -1.43 -6.53
CA ASP A 64 10.20 -2.45 -6.80
C ASP A 64 11.61 -1.86 -6.69
N LEU A 65 12.35 -2.23 -5.64
CA LEU A 65 13.73 -1.81 -5.38
C LEU A 65 14.71 -2.79 -6.06
N ASP A 66 14.62 -2.86 -7.38
CA ASP A 66 15.44 -3.73 -8.20
C ASP A 66 16.63 -2.96 -8.82
N PRO A 67 17.80 -3.61 -9.01
CA PRO A 67 18.98 -2.95 -9.59
C PRO A 67 18.75 -2.48 -11.04
N GLY A 68 17.73 -2.99 -11.74
CA GLY A 68 17.34 -2.54 -13.07
C GLY A 68 16.47 -1.28 -13.09
N THR A 69 15.97 -0.82 -11.93
CA THR A 69 15.09 0.34 -11.83
C THR A 69 15.91 1.60 -11.53
N SER A 70 15.68 2.68 -12.29
CA SER A 70 16.39 3.94 -12.03
C SER A 70 15.92 4.58 -10.72
N LYS A 71 16.85 5.19 -9.99
CA LYS A 71 16.53 5.96 -8.78
C LYS A 71 15.47 7.03 -9.05
N THR A 72 15.59 7.77 -10.15
CA THR A 72 14.63 8.80 -10.56
C THR A 72 13.22 8.26 -10.75
N ASN A 73 13.06 7.05 -11.30
CA ASN A 73 11.74 6.42 -11.42
C ASN A 73 11.13 6.16 -10.03
N ASN A 74 11.93 5.69 -9.08
CA ASN A 74 11.47 5.45 -7.72
C ASN A 74 11.09 6.75 -7.00
N ASP A 75 11.94 7.77 -7.11
CA ASP A 75 11.72 9.09 -6.50
C ASP A 75 10.43 9.73 -7.05
N ASN A 76 10.20 9.68 -8.36
CA ASN A 76 8.99 10.24 -8.98
C ASN A 76 7.70 9.53 -8.50
N ARG A 77 7.72 8.20 -8.42
CA ARG A 77 6.55 7.42 -7.95
C ARG A 77 6.26 7.72 -6.48
N LEU A 78 7.29 7.79 -5.65
CA LEU A 78 7.15 8.15 -4.25
C LEU A 78 6.61 9.57 -4.09
N GLN A 79 7.11 10.52 -4.87
CA GLN A 79 6.66 11.91 -4.84
C GLN A 79 5.17 12.03 -5.17
N LEU A 80 4.68 11.28 -6.17
CA LEU A 80 3.25 11.27 -6.52
C LEU A 80 2.37 10.75 -5.37
N LEU A 81 2.79 9.67 -4.69
CA LEU A 81 2.08 9.15 -3.52
C LEU A 81 2.01 10.20 -2.39
N ILE A 82 3.15 10.85 -2.10
CA ILE A 82 3.23 11.87 -1.05
C ILE A 82 2.33 13.07 -1.38
N MET A 83 2.35 13.53 -2.63
CA MET A 83 1.50 14.65 -3.07
C MET A 83 0.02 14.31 -2.91
N SER A 84 -0.42 13.11 -3.32
CA SER A 84 -1.81 12.69 -3.11
C SER A 84 -2.18 12.63 -1.62
N ALA A 85 -1.26 12.16 -0.77
CA ALA A 85 -1.49 12.09 0.67
C ALA A 85 -1.60 13.49 1.31
N GLN A 86 -0.80 14.45 0.85
CA GLN A 86 -0.86 15.84 1.29
C GLN A 86 -2.18 16.50 0.89
N GLU A 87 -2.61 16.32 -0.37
CA GLU A 87 -3.89 16.85 -0.84
C GLU A 87 -5.08 16.32 -0.03
N ASP A 88 -5.10 15.02 0.28
CA ASP A 88 -6.16 14.40 1.06
C ASP A 88 -6.12 14.81 2.54
N PHE A 89 -4.93 15.06 3.09
CA PHE A 89 -4.75 15.62 4.42
C PHE A 89 -5.31 17.05 4.51
N GLU A 90 -5.00 17.91 3.53
CA GLU A 90 -5.49 19.29 3.47
C GLU A 90 -7.03 19.33 3.33
N LYS A 91 -7.62 18.47 2.50
CA LYS A 91 -9.08 18.34 2.36
C LYS A 91 -9.75 17.96 3.68
N LYS A 92 -9.19 17.00 4.44
CA LYS A 92 -9.70 16.61 5.76
C LYS A 92 -9.66 17.79 6.74
N GLN A 93 -8.54 18.49 6.81
CA GLN A 93 -8.37 19.66 7.69
C GLN A 93 -9.35 20.80 7.36
N HIS A 94 -9.59 21.05 6.07
CA HIS A 94 -10.56 22.06 5.65
C HIS A 94 -11.99 21.66 6.01
N HIS A 95 -12.34 20.38 5.85
CA HIS A 95 -13.67 19.87 6.22
C HIS A 95 -13.93 19.96 7.73
N GLU A 96 -12.95 19.60 8.57
CA GLU A 96 -13.05 19.71 10.03
C GLU A 96 -13.25 21.15 10.50
N LYS A 97 -12.55 22.12 9.87
CA LYS A 97 -12.71 23.55 10.16
C LYS A 97 -14.04 24.14 9.74
N GLN A 98 -14.74 23.53 8.76
CA GLN A 98 -16.07 23.96 8.34
C GLN A 98 -17.18 23.41 9.24
N LEU A 99 -16.91 22.33 9.98
CA LEU A 99 -17.85 21.66 10.88
C LEU A 99 -17.77 22.18 12.33
N ALA A 100 -16.71 22.91 12.66
CA ALA A 100 -16.48 23.56 13.96
C ALA A 100 -16.94 25.02 13.95
#